data_AF-A0A4Q3AQM5-F1
#
_entry.id   AF-A0A4Q3AQM5-F1
#
_cell.length_a   1.000
_cell.length_b   1.000
_cell.length_c   1.000
_cell.angle_alpha   90.00
_cell.angle_beta   90.00
_cell.angle_gamma   90.00
#
_symmetry.space_group_name_H-M   'P 1'
#
loop_
_entity.id
_entity.type
_entity.pdbx_description
1 polymer ?
#
loop_
_entity_poly.entity_id
_entity_poly.type
_entity_poly.pdbx_seq_one_letter_code
_entity_poly.pdbx_strand_id
1 'polypeptide(L)'
;MTTDVVSGKRILTTLVVMGISEGLRSIVTVSETSQRLMRFSLMLLRIFLVVIAAALPLAAQFRADDPYPRIHDPSTVVTEGGEAWCLSTGVGIHLLHREADGRWKREAPLYREYPAWHKVEVPENKEHLWAPDIIRLKDKWFIYYSVSSFGSNHSAIGLVTGKTLDPKSKDYGWKDEGVVIRSRRPDRFNAIDPAVILDEGKLWMSYGSFWEGIFLIELNPDTGLRKSDDAPLKLAMNPEIEAPFIHKHDGWYYLFVNWGKCCRGVDSTYEIRVGRSKTITGPYLDKDGTDMKDGGGSVFLGTQERFIGPGHASIFNEKGKEWLVHHYYDKDRRGRSDLRMLPLTWKDGWPVVE
;
A
#
# COMPACT_ATOMS: atom_id res chain seq x y z
N MET A 1 21.08 42.70 -61.24
CA MET A 1 22.09 43.44 -62.02
C MET A 1 22.99 44.15 -61.03
N THR A 2 24.28 43.82 -61.11
CA THR A 2 25.46 44.25 -60.34
C THR A 2 25.63 45.79 -60.36
N THR A 3 26.12 46.47 -59.32
CA THR A 3 27.55 46.54 -58.91
C THR A 3 27.74 47.40 -57.63
N ASP A 4 28.58 46.89 -56.71
CA ASP A 4 29.73 47.47 -55.94
C ASP A 4 29.63 48.86 -55.22
N VAL A 5 29.90 49.06 -53.90
CA VAL A 5 31.02 48.70 -52.97
C VAL A 5 32.30 49.54 -53.26
N VAL A 6 32.98 50.29 -52.38
CA VAL A 6 32.91 50.64 -50.93
C VAL A 6 33.79 51.90 -50.67
N SER A 7 33.42 52.68 -49.64
CA SER A 7 34.12 53.81 -48.97
C SER A 7 35.45 53.39 -48.32
N GLY A 8 36.54 54.15 -48.20
CA GLY A 8 36.72 55.59 -48.00
C GLY A 8 37.18 55.91 -46.56
N LYS A 9 38.45 56.34 -46.43
CA LYS A 9 39.08 57.27 -45.44
C LYS A 9 40.10 56.74 -44.40
N ARG A 10 41.31 57.31 -44.56
CA ARG A 10 42.42 57.52 -43.61
C ARG A 10 42.07 58.60 -42.57
N ILE A 11 42.83 58.66 -41.46
CA ILE A 11 43.41 59.85 -40.76
C ILE A 11 44.17 59.31 -39.51
N LEU A 12 45.51 59.39 -39.48
CA LEU A 12 46.39 60.42 -38.87
C LEU A 12 46.58 60.22 -37.34
N THR A 13 47.66 59.58 -36.89
CA THR A 13 48.96 60.14 -36.44
C THR A 13 49.00 60.56 -34.96
N THR A 14 50.08 60.13 -34.28
CA THR A 14 50.88 60.84 -33.26
C THR A 14 50.72 60.41 -31.79
N LEU A 15 51.89 60.31 -31.14
CA LEU A 15 52.22 60.53 -29.73
C LEU A 15 52.47 59.29 -28.82
N VAL A 16 53.79 59.11 -28.59
CA VAL A 16 54.46 58.75 -27.33
C VAL A 16 54.64 57.26 -27.04
N VAL A 17 55.71 56.73 -27.65
CA VAL A 17 56.62 55.78 -27.04
C VAL A 17 57.38 56.50 -25.92
N MET A 18 56.87 56.49 -24.69
CA MET A 18 57.57 56.78 -23.42
C MET A 18 56.52 56.84 -22.31
N GLY A 19 56.40 55.80 -21.48
CA GLY A 19 55.47 55.84 -20.34
C GLY A 19 54.91 54.51 -19.83
N ILE A 20 55.47 53.36 -20.22
CA ILE A 20 55.02 52.06 -19.72
C ILE A 20 56.22 51.21 -19.29
N SER A 21 56.98 51.67 -18.29
CA SER A 21 57.97 50.80 -17.62
C SER A 21 57.97 50.90 -16.09
N GLU A 22 57.07 51.66 -15.47
CA GLU A 22 56.99 51.75 -14.00
C GLU A 22 55.64 51.30 -13.40
N GLY A 23 54.63 51.03 -14.22
CA GLY A 23 53.30 50.59 -13.74
C GLY A 23 53.11 49.09 -13.51
N LEU A 24 54.13 48.26 -13.73
CA LEU A 24 54.00 46.78 -13.76
C LEU A 24 54.75 46.05 -12.63
N ARG A 25 55.26 46.77 -11.62
CA ARG A 25 55.92 46.15 -10.44
C ARG A 25 55.10 46.18 -9.15
N SER A 26 53.84 46.60 -9.16
CA SER A 26 53.03 46.77 -7.94
C SER A 26 51.80 45.88 -7.84
N ILE A 27 51.76 44.74 -8.54
CA ILE A 27 50.69 43.76 -8.37
C ILE A 27 51.34 42.39 -8.25
N VAL A 28 50.94 41.64 -7.22
CA VAL A 28 51.42 40.32 -6.80
C VAL A 28 52.67 40.32 -5.90
N THR A 29 52.56 40.99 -4.75
CA THR A 29 53.11 40.42 -3.50
C THR A 29 51.94 40.12 -2.57
N VAL A 30 51.38 38.92 -2.71
CA VAL A 30 50.47 38.37 -1.70
C VAL A 30 51.33 38.17 -0.45
N SER A 31 51.13 38.99 0.58
CA SER A 31 51.89 38.88 1.84
C SER A 31 51.89 37.44 2.36
N GLU A 32 52.97 37.01 3.01
CA GLU A 32 53.05 35.65 3.60
C GLU A 32 51.85 35.36 4.52
N THR A 33 51.31 36.38 5.18
CA THR A 33 50.10 36.31 6.02
C THR A 33 48.87 35.90 5.22
N SER A 34 48.66 36.48 4.03
CA SER A 34 47.58 36.12 3.12
C SER A 34 47.75 34.71 2.52
N GLN A 35 48.98 34.27 2.25
CA GLN A 35 49.23 32.89 1.81
C GLN A 35 48.97 31.87 2.93
N ARG A 36 49.34 32.20 4.18
CA ARG A 36 49.04 31.37 5.35
C ARG A 36 47.53 31.27 5.61
N LEU A 37 46.80 32.38 5.53
CA LEU A 37 45.34 32.41 5.66
C LEU A 37 44.67 31.57 4.57
N MET A 38 45.09 31.68 3.31
CA MET A 38 44.52 30.90 2.22
C MET A 38 44.80 29.39 2.38
N ARG A 39 46.00 29.01 2.84
CA ARG A 39 46.32 27.61 3.17
C ARG A 39 45.51 27.09 4.35
N PHE A 40 45.28 27.91 5.37
CA PHE A 40 44.44 27.54 6.53
C PHE A 40 42.97 27.38 6.13
N SER A 41 42.43 28.26 5.29
CA SER A 41 41.08 28.15 4.74
C SER A 41 40.90 26.92 3.84
N LEU A 42 41.89 26.61 2.99
CA LEU A 42 41.88 25.39 2.17
C LEU A 42 42.01 24.12 3.01
N MET A 43 42.76 24.16 4.11
CA MET A 43 42.87 23.04 5.06
C MET A 43 41.56 22.83 5.83
N LEU A 44 40.92 23.90 6.31
CA LEU A 44 39.60 23.82 6.96
C LEU A 44 38.52 23.34 5.98
N LEU A 45 38.54 23.80 4.72
CA LEU A 45 37.63 23.32 3.67
C LEU A 45 37.84 21.83 3.38
N ARG A 46 39.10 21.35 3.35
CA ARG A 46 39.41 19.92 3.17
C ARG A 46 38.96 19.08 4.37
N ILE A 47 39.15 19.56 5.59
CA ILE A 47 38.66 18.88 6.81
C ILE A 47 37.13 18.85 6.80
N PHE A 48 36.47 19.95 6.44
CA PHE A 48 35.01 20.02 6.34
C PHE A 48 34.45 19.09 5.27
N LEU A 49 35.10 19.00 4.10
CA LEU A 49 34.74 18.06 3.02
C LEU A 49 34.97 16.60 3.42
N VAL A 50 36.03 16.29 4.17
CA VAL A 50 36.29 14.94 4.69
C VAL A 50 35.27 14.55 5.77
N VAL A 51 34.89 15.48 6.65
CA VAL A 51 33.84 15.23 7.66
C VAL A 51 32.47 15.02 7.00
N ILE A 52 32.12 15.80 5.96
CA ILE A 52 30.88 15.56 5.19
C ILE A 52 30.94 14.22 4.45
N ALA A 53 32.07 13.90 3.81
CA ALA A 53 32.26 12.62 3.11
C ALA A 53 32.25 11.41 4.04
N ALA A 54 32.67 11.57 5.31
CA ALA A 54 32.61 10.53 6.34
C ALA A 54 31.25 10.45 7.04
N ALA A 55 30.49 11.55 7.12
CA ALA A 55 29.14 11.57 7.69
C ALA A 55 28.07 11.06 6.71
N LEU A 56 28.27 11.21 5.40
CA LEU A 56 27.35 10.73 4.36
C LEU A 56 27.13 9.20 4.36
N PRO A 57 28.16 8.33 4.51
CA PRO A 57 27.93 6.89 4.57
C PRO A 57 27.29 6.44 5.90
N LEU A 58 27.53 7.16 7.00
CA LEU A 58 26.94 6.80 8.30
C LEU A 58 25.44 7.14 8.37
N ALA A 59 25.01 8.23 7.74
CA ALA A 59 23.59 8.56 7.60
C ALA A 59 22.86 7.67 6.56
N ALA A 60 23.59 7.10 5.59
CA ALA A 60 23.04 6.14 4.64
C ALA A 60 22.86 4.73 5.23
N GLN A 61 23.64 4.38 6.28
CA GLN A 61 23.62 3.06 6.92
C GLN A 61 22.45 2.83 7.89
N PHE A 62 21.65 3.86 8.21
CA PHE A 62 20.39 3.71 8.98
C PHE A 62 19.12 3.71 8.10
N ARG A 63 19.25 3.49 6.78
CA ARG A 63 18.12 2.97 6.00
C ARG A 63 18.15 1.47 6.13
N ALA A 64 17.54 0.94 7.19
CA ALA A 64 17.18 -0.47 7.17
C ALA A 64 16.32 -0.67 5.92
N ASP A 65 16.85 -1.40 4.94
CA ASP A 65 16.08 -1.94 3.82
C ASP A 65 15.10 -2.94 4.42
N ASP A 66 14.02 -2.42 5.01
CA ASP A 66 12.87 -3.22 5.38
C ASP A 66 12.51 -4.07 4.15
N PRO A 67 12.56 -5.42 4.24
CA PRO A 67 12.38 -6.31 3.10
C PRO A 67 10.99 -6.18 2.45
N TYR A 68 10.10 -5.43 3.11
CA TYR A 68 8.74 -5.27 2.68
C TYR A 68 8.54 -4.18 1.60
N PRO A 69 7.76 -4.50 0.55
CA PRO A 69 7.47 -3.59 -0.54
C PRO A 69 6.50 -2.49 -0.09
N ARG A 70 6.49 -1.39 -0.84
CA ARG A 70 5.38 -0.42 -0.78
C ARG A 70 4.09 -1.11 -1.20
N ILE A 71 3.07 -1.06 -0.35
CA ILE A 71 1.78 -1.70 -0.58
C ILE A 71 0.67 -0.90 0.12
N HIS A 72 -0.57 -1.05 -0.32
CA HIS A 72 -1.74 -0.58 0.40
C HIS A 72 -2.84 -1.64 0.22
N ASP A 73 -3.55 -1.95 1.29
CA ASP A 73 -4.57 -3.03 1.35
C ASP A 73 -4.07 -4.34 0.74
N PRO A 74 -3.08 -5.01 1.37
CA PRO A 74 -2.64 -6.32 0.90
C PRO A 74 -3.79 -7.33 1.01
N SER A 75 -3.97 -8.14 -0.02
CA SER A 75 -4.86 -9.29 0.02
C SER A 75 -4.38 -10.35 1.01
N THR A 76 -5.20 -11.37 1.26
CA THR A 76 -4.69 -12.64 1.78
C THR A 76 -3.48 -13.10 0.97
N VAL A 77 -2.38 -13.41 1.65
CA VAL A 77 -1.20 -14.00 1.01
C VAL A 77 -1.48 -15.47 0.77
N VAL A 78 -1.20 -15.93 -0.45
CA VAL A 78 -1.44 -17.33 -0.87
C VAL A 78 -0.15 -17.94 -1.42
N THR A 79 -0.10 -19.28 -1.50
CA THR A 79 1.04 -19.98 -2.10
C THR A 79 0.64 -20.65 -3.42
N GLU A 80 1.44 -20.45 -4.45
CA GLU A 80 1.35 -21.17 -5.73
C GLU A 80 2.75 -21.49 -6.25
N GLY A 81 2.98 -22.71 -6.72
CA GLY A 81 4.29 -23.10 -7.27
C GLY A 81 5.44 -23.07 -6.26
N GLY A 82 5.15 -23.02 -4.96
CA GLY A 82 6.14 -22.84 -3.90
C GLY A 82 6.51 -21.37 -3.61
N GLU A 83 5.90 -20.42 -4.32
CA GLU A 83 6.09 -18.98 -4.12
C GLU A 83 4.89 -18.39 -3.40
N ALA A 84 5.13 -17.37 -2.56
CA ALA A 84 4.06 -16.62 -1.91
C ALA A 84 3.64 -15.45 -2.79
N TRP A 85 2.32 -15.22 -2.90
CA TRP A 85 1.72 -14.20 -3.75
C TRP A 85 0.80 -13.31 -2.94
N CYS A 86 0.74 -12.03 -3.30
CA CYS A 86 -0.11 -11.03 -2.67
C CYS A 86 -0.61 -10.07 -3.74
N LEU A 87 -1.86 -9.63 -3.61
CA LEU A 87 -2.42 -8.56 -4.42
C LEU A 87 -2.57 -7.29 -3.59
N SER A 88 -2.68 -6.14 -4.23
CA SER A 88 -2.93 -4.89 -3.50
C SER A 88 -3.63 -3.82 -4.31
N THR A 89 -4.16 -2.83 -3.58
CA THR A 89 -4.71 -1.60 -4.12
C THR A 89 -3.75 -0.95 -5.12
N GLY A 90 -4.29 -0.53 -6.26
CA GLY A 90 -3.51 0.08 -7.32
C GLY A 90 -4.20 0.14 -8.67
N VAL A 91 -3.51 0.75 -9.65
CA VAL A 91 -3.96 0.74 -11.04
C VAL A 91 -3.98 -0.70 -11.54
N GLY A 92 -5.17 -1.20 -11.85
CA GLY A 92 -5.41 -2.55 -12.36
C GLY A 92 -5.18 -3.68 -11.36
N ILE A 93 -5.16 -3.41 -10.05
CA ILE A 93 -4.72 -4.33 -8.98
C ILE A 93 -3.27 -4.79 -9.16
N HIS A 94 -2.42 -4.45 -8.20
CA HIS A 94 -1.02 -4.88 -8.27
C HIS A 94 -0.89 -6.35 -7.87
N LEU A 95 -0.05 -7.09 -8.60
CA LEU A 95 0.35 -8.44 -8.26
C LEU A 95 1.80 -8.44 -7.77
N LEU A 96 2.05 -9.09 -6.64
CA LEU A 96 3.37 -9.24 -6.06
C LEU A 96 3.63 -10.71 -5.75
N HIS A 97 4.86 -11.17 -5.96
CA HIS A 97 5.32 -12.47 -5.47
C HIS A 97 6.57 -12.30 -4.62
N ARG A 98 6.77 -13.20 -3.67
CA ARG A 98 7.96 -13.28 -2.83
C ARG A 98 8.96 -14.23 -3.46
N GLU A 99 10.09 -13.69 -3.90
CA GLU A 99 11.20 -14.44 -4.47
C GLU A 99 11.84 -15.34 -3.40
N ALA A 100 12.64 -16.33 -3.83
CA ALA A 100 13.30 -17.29 -2.93
C ALA A 100 14.25 -16.65 -1.90
N ASP A 101 14.75 -15.44 -2.17
CA ASP A 101 15.58 -14.66 -1.25
C ASP A 101 14.77 -13.85 -0.22
N GLY A 102 13.44 -13.98 -0.24
CA GLY A 102 12.51 -13.31 0.68
C GLY A 102 12.05 -11.93 0.23
N ARG A 103 12.60 -11.36 -0.84
CA ARG A 103 12.19 -10.05 -1.36
C ARG A 103 10.89 -10.17 -2.14
N TRP A 104 10.05 -9.16 -2.04
CA TRP A 104 8.84 -9.06 -2.87
C TRP A 104 9.14 -8.35 -4.18
N LYS A 105 8.68 -8.94 -5.27
CA LYS A 105 8.77 -8.39 -6.61
C LYS A 105 7.37 -8.15 -7.16
N ARG A 106 7.21 -6.97 -7.76
CA ARG A 106 5.97 -6.57 -8.41
C ARG A 106 5.96 -7.04 -9.86
N GLU A 107 4.87 -7.70 -10.22
CA GLU A 107 4.58 -8.16 -11.57
C GLU A 107 3.66 -7.17 -12.31
N ALA A 108 3.29 -7.51 -13.53
CA ALA A 108 2.24 -6.79 -14.25
C ALA A 108 0.93 -6.79 -13.43
N PRO A 109 0.15 -5.69 -13.46
CA PRO A 109 -1.14 -5.65 -12.79
C PRO A 109 -2.11 -6.65 -13.41
N LEU A 110 -3.13 -7.04 -12.64
CA LEU A 110 -4.16 -8.00 -13.04
C LEU A 110 -4.91 -7.50 -14.28
N TYR A 111 -5.36 -6.25 -14.25
CA TYR A 111 -6.05 -5.60 -15.35
C TYR A 111 -5.12 -4.68 -16.14
N ARG A 112 -5.17 -4.85 -17.47
CA ARG A 112 -4.72 -3.86 -18.46
C ARG A 112 -5.89 -3.31 -19.28
N GLU A 113 -6.95 -4.10 -19.39
CA GLU A 113 -8.21 -3.74 -20.00
C GLU A 113 -9.30 -4.00 -18.96
N TYR A 114 -10.15 -3.00 -18.72
CA TYR A 114 -11.17 -3.05 -17.67
C TYR A 114 -12.49 -3.59 -18.23
N PRO A 115 -13.27 -4.33 -17.43
CA PRO A 115 -14.55 -4.84 -17.90
C PRO A 115 -15.50 -3.69 -18.20
N ALA A 116 -16.39 -3.86 -19.18
CA ALA A 116 -17.27 -2.78 -19.67
C ALA A 116 -18.13 -2.17 -18.55
N TRP A 117 -18.51 -2.97 -17.55
CA TRP A 117 -19.30 -2.52 -16.42
C TRP A 117 -18.54 -1.57 -15.48
N HIS A 118 -17.20 -1.59 -15.45
CA HIS A 118 -16.37 -0.77 -14.56
C HIS A 118 -16.71 0.72 -14.66
N LYS A 119 -16.71 1.26 -15.88
CA LYS A 119 -17.00 2.68 -16.16
C LYS A 119 -18.49 3.03 -16.08
N VAL A 120 -19.36 2.02 -16.15
CA VAL A 120 -20.82 2.21 -16.04
C VAL A 120 -21.21 2.27 -14.57
N GLU A 121 -20.64 1.40 -13.74
CA GLU A 121 -20.98 1.27 -12.33
C GLU A 121 -20.41 2.42 -11.50
N VAL A 122 -19.13 2.78 -11.70
CA VAL A 122 -18.51 3.91 -11.00
C VAL A 122 -17.74 4.79 -12.00
N PRO A 123 -18.43 5.69 -12.72
CA PRO A 123 -17.84 6.52 -13.78
C PRO A 123 -16.64 7.37 -13.30
N GLU A 124 -16.59 7.71 -12.02
CA GLU A 124 -15.51 8.51 -11.42
C GLU A 124 -14.23 7.71 -11.17
N ASN A 125 -14.29 6.36 -11.18
CA ASN A 125 -13.13 5.53 -10.92
C ASN A 125 -12.14 5.57 -12.08
N LYS A 126 -10.93 6.09 -11.82
CA LYS A 126 -9.85 6.21 -12.79
C LYS A 126 -8.92 5.00 -12.76
N GLU A 127 -9.48 3.80 -12.93
CA GLU A 127 -8.73 2.54 -13.10
C GLU A 127 -7.95 2.07 -11.84
N HIS A 128 -8.04 2.83 -10.75
CA HIS A 128 -7.45 2.50 -9.46
C HIS A 128 -8.44 1.65 -8.67
N LEU A 129 -8.16 0.34 -8.59
CA LEU A 129 -8.98 -0.66 -7.94
C LEU A 129 -8.43 -0.94 -6.54
N TRP A 130 -9.31 -1.21 -5.56
CA TRP A 130 -8.92 -1.22 -4.14
C TRP A 130 -9.18 -2.57 -3.47
N ALA A 131 -8.44 -2.81 -2.40
CA ALA A 131 -8.68 -3.86 -1.41
C ALA A 131 -9.01 -5.23 -2.03
N PRO A 132 -8.09 -5.81 -2.81
CA PRO A 132 -8.35 -7.14 -3.35
C PRO A 132 -8.29 -8.19 -2.24
N ASP A 133 -9.11 -9.24 -2.35
CA ASP A 133 -8.91 -10.46 -1.59
C ASP A 133 -9.04 -11.70 -2.48
N ILE A 134 -8.37 -12.78 -2.08
CA ILE A 134 -8.15 -13.95 -2.93
C ILE A 134 -8.41 -15.25 -2.17
N ILE A 135 -9.08 -16.19 -2.84
CA ILE A 135 -9.27 -17.55 -2.36
C ILE A 135 -9.12 -18.56 -3.50
N ARG A 136 -8.61 -19.75 -3.19
CA ARG A 136 -8.60 -20.88 -4.13
C ARG A 136 -9.85 -21.72 -3.93
N LEU A 137 -10.64 -21.88 -4.99
CA LEU A 137 -11.76 -22.81 -5.01
C LEU A 137 -11.55 -23.78 -6.18
N LYS A 138 -11.53 -25.08 -5.86
CA LYS A 138 -11.22 -26.13 -6.84
C LYS A 138 -9.87 -25.85 -7.52
N ASP A 139 -9.86 -25.74 -8.84
CA ASP A 139 -8.68 -25.52 -9.68
C ASP A 139 -8.43 -24.04 -10.02
N LYS A 140 -9.18 -23.10 -9.44
CA LYS A 140 -9.11 -21.67 -9.79
C LYS A 140 -8.91 -20.76 -8.58
N TRP A 141 -8.27 -19.64 -8.87
CA TRP A 141 -8.24 -18.46 -8.01
C TRP A 141 -9.47 -17.61 -8.28
N PHE A 142 -10.08 -17.12 -7.20
CA PHE A 142 -11.16 -16.16 -7.18
C PHE A 142 -10.62 -14.91 -6.50
N ILE A 143 -10.58 -13.81 -7.24
CA ILE A 143 -10.06 -12.53 -6.76
C ILE A 143 -11.19 -11.51 -6.78
N TYR A 144 -11.55 -11.05 -5.60
CA TYR A 144 -12.51 -9.99 -5.39
C TYR A 144 -11.79 -8.67 -5.29
N TYR A 145 -12.42 -7.58 -5.75
CA TYR A 145 -11.80 -6.26 -5.72
C TYR A 145 -12.87 -5.17 -5.68
N SER A 146 -12.49 -3.98 -5.21
CA SER A 146 -13.38 -2.84 -5.06
C SER A 146 -13.24 -1.84 -6.20
N VAL A 147 -14.37 -1.37 -6.72
CA VAL A 147 -14.47 -0.21 -7.61
C VAL A 147 -15.24 0.88 -6.85
N SER A 148 -14.60 2.02 -6.62
CA SER A 148 -15.23 3.12 -5.86
C SER A 148 -14.56 4.47 -6.14
N SER A 149 -15.06 5.52 -5.49
CA SER A 149 -14.49 6.87 -5.45
C SER A 149 -14.48 7.40 -4.02
N PHE A 150 -13.42 8.12 -3.65
CA PHE A 150 -13.14 8.43 -2.24
C PHE A 150 -14.26 9.27 -1.61
N GLY A 151 -14.77 8.86 -0.45
CA GLY A 151 -15.86 9.55 0.26
C GLY A 151 -17.27 9.30 -0.29
N SER A 152 -17.44 8.36 -1.22
CA SER A 152 -18.73 7.94 -1.79
C SER A 152 -19.05 6.50 -1.42
N ASN A 153 -20.35 6.15 -1.37
CA ASN A 153 -20.79 4.75 -1.37
C ASN A 153 -21.35 4.30 -2.71
N HIS A 154 -21.12 5.05 -3.79
CA HIS A 154 -21.35 4.54 -5.13
C HIS A 154 -20.18 3.62 -5.49
N SER A 155 -20.37 2.34 -5.18
CA SER A 155 -19.29 1.34 -5.15
C SER A 155 -19.78 -0.01 -5.61
N ALA A 156 -18.86 -0.85 -6.06
CA ALA A 156 -19.13 -2.25 -6.35
C ALA A 156 -17.93 -3.14 -6.02
N ILE A 157 -18.22 -4.37 -5.61
CA ILE A 157 -17.24 -5.45 -5.54
C ILE A 157 -17.38 -6.30 -6.80
N GLY A 158 -16.30 -6.41 -7.56
CA GLY A 158 -16.18 -7.28 -8.73
C GLY A 158 -15.49 -8.60 -8.40
N LEU A 159 -15.60 -9.57 -9.31
CA LEU A 159 -14.91 -10.85 -9.25
C LEU A 159 -14.20 -11.16 -10.58
N VAL A 160 -12.96 -11.62 -10.48
CA VAL A 160 -12.28 -12.34 -11.57
C VAL A 160 -11.88 -13.74 -11.14
N THR A 161 -11.87 -14.66 -12.12
CA THR A 161 -11.34 -16.00 -11.93
C THR A 161 -10.19 -16.30 -12.89
N GLY A 162 -9.24 -17.11 -12.44
CA GLY A 162 -8.08 -17.52 -13.23
C GLY A 162 -7.47 -18.81 -12.69
N LYS A 163 -6.66 -19.50 -13.49
CA LYS A 163 -6.07 -20.79 -13.10
C LYS A 163 -4.76 -20.66 -12.32
N THR A 164 -4.04 -19.56 -12.53
CA THR A 164 -2.69 -19.36 -12.03
C THR A 164 -2.39 -17.88 -11.87
N LEU A 165 -1.58 -17.56 -10.87
CA LEU A 165 -1.03 -16.25 -10.59
C LEU A 165 0.27 -15.99 -11.37
N ASP A 166 0.97 -17.03 -11.84
CA ASP A 166 2.22 -16.89 -12.59
C ASP A 166 1.99 -16.32 -14.00
N PRO A 167 2.41 -15.07 -14.30
CA PRO A 167 2.23 -14.44 -15.60
C PRO A 167 2.97 -15.12 -16.75
N LYS A 168 3.92 -16.02 -16.45
CA LYS A 168 4.69 -16.78 -17.44
C LYS A 168 4.00 -18.08 -17.86
N SER A 169 2.99 -18.52 -17.12
CA SER A 169 2.25 -19.73 -17.43
C SER A 169 1.39 -19.55 -18.68
N LYS A 170 1.30 -20.60 -19.51
CA LYS A 170 0.39 -20.64 -20.67
C LYS A 170 -1.10 -20.59 -20.28
N ASP A 171 -1.40 -20.94 -19.04
CA ASP A 171 -2.75 -20.94 -18.47
C ASP A 171 -3.07 -19.62 -17.74
N TYR A 172 -2.15 -18.64 -17.80
CA TYR A 172 -2.37 -17.31 -17.23
C TYR A 172 -3.44 -16.54 -18.00
N GLY A 173 -4.40 -15.99 -17.28
CA GLY A 173 -5.51 -15.24 -17.83
C GLY A 173 -6.64 -15.10 -16.83
N TRP A 174 -7.27 -13.92 -16.83
CA TRP A 174 -8.34 -13.57 -15.90
C TRP A 174 -9.65 -13.42 -16.66
N LYS A 175 -10.67 -14.13 -16.19
CA LYS A 175 -12.06 -14.01 -16.67
C LYS A 175 -12.83 -13.13 -15.69
N ASP A 176 -13.38 -12.02 -16.18
CA ASP A 176 -14.34 -11.23 -15.43
C ASP A 176 -15.64 -12.03 -15.24
N GLU A 177 -16.06 -12.18 -13.99
CA GLU A 177 -17.33 -12.81 -13.63
C GLU A 177 -18.42 -11.77 -13.29
N GLY A 178 -18.07 -10.48 -13.32
CA GLY A 178 -18.98 -9.37 -13.11
C GLY A 178 -19.07 -8.91 -11.66
N VAL A 179 -20.17 -8.21 -11.37
CA VAL A 179 -20.44 -7.58 -10.06
C VAL A 179 -21.01 -8.59 -9.08
N VAL A 180 -20.41 -8.68 -7.89
CA VAL A 180 -20.88 -9.51 -6.76
C VAL A 180 -21.91 -8.77 -5.93
N ILE A 181 -21.61 -7.53 -5.56
CA ILE A 181 -22.50 -6.65 -4.80
C ILE A 181 -22.19 -5.19 -5.14
N ARG A 182 -23.21 -4.33 -5.06
CA ARG A 182 -23.13 -2.90 -5.31
C ARG A 182 -23.77 -2.13 -4.18
N SER A 183 -23.35 -0.88 -4.01
CA SER A 183 -24.00 0.10 -3.16
C SER A 183 -24.18 1.41 -3.92
N ARG A 184 -25.29 2.08 -3.67
CA ARG A 184 -25.54 3.47 -4.07
C ARG A 184 -26.60 4.05 -3.16
N ARG A 185 -26.74 5.37 -3.07
CA ARG A 185 -27.87 5.94 -2.33
C ARG A 185 -29.20 5.34 -2.84
N PRO A 186 -30.12 4.91 -1.95
CA PRO A 186 -30.17 5.13 -0.50
C PRO A 186 -29.52 4.05 0.38
N ASP A 187 -28.74 3.10 -0.17
CA ASP A 187 -28.05 2.06 0.60
C ASP A 187 -27.23 2.68 1.74
N ARG A 188 -27.26 2.02 2.90
CA ARG A 188 -26.61 2.47 4.13
C ARG A 188 -25.34 1.68 4.44
N PHE A 189 -24.75 1.07 3.42
CA PHE A 189 -23.45 0.42 3.46
C PHE A 189 -22.60 0.88 2.27
N ASN A 190 -21.32 0.53 2.30
CA ASN A 190 -20.39 0.75 1.20
C ASN A 190 -19.87 -0.60 0.70
N ALA A 191 -20.09 -0.92 -0.57
CA ALA A 191 -19.66 -2.17 -1.19
C ALA A 191 -18.18 -2.09 -1.61
N ILE A 192 -17.28 -2.10 -0.62
CA ILE A 192 -15.82 -2.21 -0.77
C ILE A 192 -15.24 -3.11 0.32
N ASP A 193 -13.94 -3.38 0.24
CA ASP A 193 -13.15 -4.17 1.19
C ASP A 193 -13.65 -5.62 1.35
N PRO A 194 -13.76 -6.39 0.26
CA PRO A 194 -14.12 -7.80 0.36
C PRO A 194 -13.04 -8.59 1.11
N ALA A 195 -13.48 -9.49 1.99
CA ALA A 195 -12.66 -10.59 2.48
C ALA A 195 -13.47 -11.88 2.48
N VAL A 196 -12.88 -12.98 2.01
CA VAL A 196 -13.58 -14.24 1.75
C VAL A 196 -13.05 -15.41 2.55
N ILE A 197 -13.98 -16.25 3.02
CA ILE A 197 -13.68 -17.48 3.73
C ILE A 197 -14.58 -18.61 3.23
N LEU A 198 -13.96 -19.75 2.91
CA LEU A 198 -14.66 -21.00 2.69
C LEU A 198 -14.68 -21.79 3.99
N ASP A 199 -15.87 -22.07 4.51
CA ASP A 199 -16.04 -22.88 5.70
C ASP A 199 -17.19 -23.87 5.53
N GLU A 200 -16.94 -25.14 5.83
CA GLU A 200 -17.94 -26.22 5.76
C GLU A 200 -18.69 -26.26 4.41
N GLY A 201 -17.99 -25.96 3.32
CA GLY A 201 -18.56 -25.94 1.96
C GLY A 201 -19.37 -24.69 1.61
N LYS A 202 -19.51 -23.74 2.55
CA LYS A 202 -20.16 -22.44 2.32
C LYS A 202 -19.11 -21.36 2.13
N LEU A 203 -19.27 -20.58 1.08
CA LEU A 203 -18.41 -19.44 0.80
C LEU A 203 -19.08 -18.17 1.35
N TRP A 204 -18.34 -17.40 2.13
CA TRP A 204 -18.82 -16.17 2.74
C TRP A 204 -17.92 -15.01 2.35
N MET A 205 -18.51 -13.82 2.24
CA MET A 205 -17.79 -12.56 2.07
C MET A 205 -18.21 -11.59 3.16
N SER A 206 -17.23 -11.19 3.98
CA SER A 206 -17.35 -9.97 4.77
C SER A 206 -16.91 -8.77 3.94
N TYR A 207 -17.58 -7.64 4.10
CA TYR A 207 -17.20 -6.39 3.42
C TYR A 207 -17.76 -5.18 4.18
N GLY A 208 -17.31 -3.98 3.82
CA GLY A 208 -17.87 -2.75 4.34
C GLY A 208 -16.82 -1.75 4.81
N SER A 209 -17.19 -0.48 4.71
CA SER A 209 -16.37 0.66 5.12
C SER A 209 -17.31 1.83 5.44
N PHE A 210 -17.17 2.43 6.63
CA PHE A 210 -18.01 3.51 7.19
C PHE A 210 -19.52 3.17 7.16
N TRP A 211 -20.39 4.19 7.00
CA TRP A 211 -21.85 4.08 7.00
C TRP A 211 -22.39 3.23 8.15
N GLU A 212 -23.09 2.12 7.90
CA GLU A 212 -23.59 1.22 8.94
C GLU A 212 -22.64 0.07 9.29
N GLY A 213 -21.41 0.10 8.80
CA GLY A 213 -20.33 -0.75 9.24
C GLY A 213 -20.09 -1.96 8.35
N ILE A 214 -19.90 -3.11 9.00
CA ILE A 214 -19.43 -4.34 8.38
C ILE A 214 -20.59 -5.32 8.16
N PHE A 215 -20.61 -5.94 6.99
CA PHE A 215 -21.66 -6.83 6.54
C PHE A 215 -21.10 -8.17 6.08
N LEU A 216 -21.96 -9.19 6.07
CA LEU A 216 -21.69 -10.55 5.62
C LEU A 216 -22.75 -10.98 4.61
N ILE A 217 -22.31 -11.59 3.53
CA ILE A 217 -23.17 -12.26 2.54
C ILE A 217 -22.66 -13.67 2.28
N GLU A 218 -23.57 -14.58 1.91
CA GLU A 218 -23.21 -15.89 1.39
C GLU A 218 -23.00 -15.80 -0.12
N LEU A 219 -21.95 -16.46 -0.61
CA LEU A 219 -21.62 -16.59 -2.02
C LEU A 219 -21.86 -18.03 -2.47
N ASN A 220 -22.10 -18.22 -3.76
CA ASN A 220 -22.14 -19.53 -4.37
C ASN A 220 -20.70 -20.03 -4.58
N PRO A 221 -20.27 -21.17 -4.02
CA PRO A 221 -18.89 -21.65 -4.13
C PRO A 221 -18.51 -22.14 -5.54
N ASP A 222 -19.48 -22.39 -6.42
CA ASP A 222 -19.22 -22.78 -7.81
C ASP A 222 -18.97 -21.57 -8.71
N THR A 223 -19.64 -20.45 -8.45
CA THR A 223 -19.57 -19.25 -9.29
C THR A 223 -18.79 -18.09 -8.66
N GLY A 224 -18.64 -18.08 -7.34
CA GLY A 224 -18.09 -16.96 -6.56
C GLY A 224 -19.03 -15.75 -6.45
N LEU A 225 -20.18 -15.77 -7.12
CA LEU A 225 -21.14 -14.67 -7.08
C LEU A 225 -22.07 -14.79 -5.86
N ARG A 226 -22.72 -13.68 -5.50
CA ARG A 226 -23.67 -13.61 -4.40
C ARG A 226 -24.78 -14.66 -4.57
N LYS A 227 -25.07 -15.41 -3.50
CA LYS A 227 -25.97 -16.57 -3.54
C LYS A 227 -27.45 -16.19 -3.60
N SER A 228 -27.83 -15.11 -2.93
CA SER A 228 -29.21 -14.60 -2.89
C SER A 228 -29.24 -13.08 -2.76
N ASP A 229 -30.37 -12.47 -3.08
CA ASP A 229 -30.61 -11.03 -2.92
C ASP A 229 -31.02 -10.64 -1.48
N ASP A 230 -30.95 -11.57 -0.52
CA ASP A 230 -31.28 -11.32 0.88
C ASP A 230 -30.44 -10.18 1.45
N ALA A 231 -31.03 -9.37 2.33
CA ALA A 231 -30.32 -8.25 2.95
C ALA A 231 -28.99 -8.70 3.58
N PRO A 232 -27.88 -7.99 3.35
CA PRO A 232 -26.59 -8.30 3.97
C PRO A 232 -26.70 -8.32 5.50
N LEU A 233 -26.10 -9.32 6.13
CA LEU A 233 -26.11 -9.46 7.59
C LEU A 233 -25.08 -8.53 8.21
N LYS A 234 -25.50 -7.60 9.06
CA LYS A 234 -24.59 -6.71 9.79
C LYS A 234 -23.81 -7.47 10.88
N LEU A 235 -22.49 -7.34 10.88
CA LEU A 235 -21.58 -7.98 11.83
C LEU A 235 -20.98 -7.01 12.86
N ALA A 236 -20.67 -5.78 12.47
CA ALA A 236 -20.02 -4.81 13.34
C ALA A 236 -20.37 -3.37 12.95
N MET A 237 -20.22 -2.44 13.90
CA MET A 237 -20.45 -1.02 13.69
C MET A 237 -19.52 -0.16 14.53
N ASN A 238 -18.86 0.78 13.87
CA ASN A 238 -18.26 1.97 14.45
C ASN A 238 -18.27 3.07 13.35
N PRO A 239 -18.38 4.37 13.65
CA PRO A 239 -18.42 5.42 12.62
C PRO A 239 -17.23 5.42 11.67
N GLU A 240 -16.04 5.04 12.15
CA GLU A 240 -14.81 4.97 11.36
C GLU A 240 -14.33 3.52 11.35
N ILE A 241 -15.08 2.62 10.70
CA ILE A 241 -14.81 1.17 10.61
C ILE A 241 -14.66 0.73 9.16
N GLU A 242 -13.71 -0.15 8.85
CA GLU A 242 -13.60 -0.77 7.52
C GLU A 242 -12.70 -2.03 7.53
N ALA A 243 -12.37 -2.56 6.34
CA ALA A 243 -11.43 -3.66 6.13
C ALA A 243 -11.67 -4.91 7.00
N PRO A 244 -12.85 -5.56 6.88
CA PRO A 244 -13.15 -6.74 7.66
C PRO A 244 -12.36 -7.95 7.17
N PHE A 245 -11.92 -8.80 8.09
CA PHE A 245 -11.33 -10.10 7.77
C PHE A 245 -11.77 -11.14 8.81
N ILE A 246 -12.30 -12.28 8.34
CA ILE A 246 -12.75 -13.36 9.22
C ILE A 246 -11.76 -14.52 9.15
N HIS A 247 -11.25 -14.94 10.32
CA HIS A 247 -10.38 -16.11 10.45
C HIS A 247 -10.96 -17.14 11.40
N LYS A 248 -10.89 -18.43 11.04
CA LYS A 248 -11.33 -19.53 11.91
C LYS A 248 -10.13 -20.13 12.64
N HIS A 249 -10.19 -20.15 13.97
CA HIS A 249 -9.16 -20.75 14.82
C HIS A 249 -9.80 -21.41 16.04
N ASP A 250 -9.45 -22.67 16.32
CA ASP A 250 -9.93 -23.47 17.46
C ASP A 250 -11.45 -23.39 17.73
N GLY A 251 -12.23 -23.52 16.66
CA GLY A 251 -13.70 -23.53 16.74
C GLY A 251 -14.32 -22.16 17.07
N TRP A 252 -13.60 -21.07 16.82
CA TRP A 252 -14.07 -19.70 16.87
C TRP A 252 -13.82 -19.00 15.53
N TYR A 253 -14.70 -18.08 15.18
CA TYR A 253 -14.50 -17.10 14.11
C TYR A 253 -14.04 -15.80 14.74
N TYR A 254 -12.94 -15.23 14.27
CA TYR A 254 -12.42 -13.94 14.69
C TYR A 254 -12.67 -12.94 13.58
N LEU A 255 -13.41 -11.87 13.88
CA LEU A 255 -13.62 -10.76 12.97
C LEU A 255 -12.62 -9.66 13.32
N PHE A 256 -11.63 -9.47 12.45
CA PHE A 256 -10.74 -8.33 12.47
C PHE A 256 -11.38 -7.20 11.67
N VAL A 257 -11.26 -5.97 12.16
CA VAL A 257 -11.70 -4.75 11.48
C VAL A 257 -10.70 -3.64 11.76
N ASN A 258 -10.64 -2.64 10.90
CA ASN A 258 -9.92 -1.42 11.22
C ASN A 258 -10.83 -0.36 11.80
N TRP A 259 -10.36 0.34 12.82
CA TRP A 259 -10.93 1.59 13.31
C TRP A 259 -10.04 2.79 12.96
N GLY A 260 -10.64 3.96 12.84
CA GLY A 260 -9.93 5.24 12.62
C GLY A 260 -9.73 5.56 11.13
N LYS A 261 -8.78 6.45 10.84
CA LYS A 261 -8.58 6.98 9.47
C LYS A 261 -7.29 6.48 8.85
N CYS A 262 -7.42 5.80 7.71
CA CYS A 262 -6.31 5.46 6.84
C CYS A 262 -5.82 6.70 6.09
N CYS A 263 -4.84 6.46 5.23
CA CYS A 263 -4.61 7.25 4.04
C CYS A 263 -4.14 8.69 4.32
N ARG A 264 -3.58 8.92 5.51
CA ARG A 264 -3.05 10.22 5.98
C ARG A 264 -1.56 10.16 6.33
N GLY A 265 -0.87 9.12 5.88
CA GLY A 265 0.55 8.93 6.15
C GLY A 265 0.81 8.87 7.66
N VAL A 266 1.65 9.77 8.16
CA VAL A 266 1.98 9.84 9.60
C VAL A 266 0.83 10.34 10.48
N ASP A 267 -0.21 10.94 9.88
CA ASP A 267 -1.41 11.41 10.60
C ASP A 267 -2.55 10.38 10.57
N SER A 268 -2.29 9.16 10.10
CA SER A 268 -3.26 8.07 10.14
C SER A 268 -3.50 7.63 11.59
N THR A 269 -4.76 7.43 11.96
CA THR A 269 -5.18 6.97 13.30
C THR A 269 -5.64 5.52 13.32
N TYR A 270 -5.28 4.78 12.26
CA TYR A 270 -5.70 3.41 12.04
C TYR A 270 -5.25 2.47 13.17
N GLU A 271 -6.12 1.55 13.55
CA GLU A 271 -5.79 0.43 14.43
C GLU A 271 -6.64 -0.77 14.06
N ILE A 272 -6.13 -1.98 14.31
CA ILE A 272 -6.85 -3.23 14.11
C ILE A 272 -7.53 -3.60 15.41
N ARG A 273 -8.83 -3.92 15.31
CA ARG A 273 -9.71 -4.37 16.38
C ARG A 273 -10.17 -5.79 16.10
N VAL A 274 -10.50 -6.54 17.15
CA VAL A 274 -10.95 -7.93 17.02
C VAL A 274 -12.09 -8.27 17.99
N GLY A 275 -13.04 -9.07 17.50
CA GLY A 275 -14.01 -9.81 18.32
C GLY A 275 -14.13 -11.24 17.80
N ARG A 276 -14.80 -12.13 18.55
CA ARG A 276 -14.98 -13.53 18.16
C ARG A 276 -16.40 -14.05 18.36
N SER A 277 -16.77 -15.07 17.58
CA SER A 277 -18.07 -15.74 17.60
C SER A 277 -17.92 -17.25 17.47
N LYS A 278 -18.88 -18.02 18.01
CA LYS A 278 -19.00 -19.47 17.74
C LYS A 278 -19.60 -19.79 16.37
N THR A 279 -20.26 -18.82 15.76
CA THR A 279 -20.94 -18.92 14.47
C THR A 279 -20.46 -17.81 13.55
N ILE A 280 -20.22 -18.11 12.27
CA ILE A 280 -19.71 -17.12 11.32
C ILE A 280 -20.63 -15.89 11.17
N THR A 281 -21.93 -16.08 11.41
CA THR A 281 -22.97 -15.04 11.39
C THR A 281 -23.03 -14.19 12.67
N GLY A 282 -22.08 -14.36 13.59
CA GLY A 282 -22.06 -13.66 14.87
C GLY A 282 -23.07 -14.23 15.89
N PRO A 283 -23.27 -13.52 17.02
CA PRO A 283 -22.67 -12.22 17.35
C PRO A 283 -21.16 -12.32 17.62
N TYR A 284 -20.41 -11.33 17.17
CA TYR A 284 -18.98 -11.21 17.46
C TYR A 284 -18.81 -10.35 18.72
N LEU A 285 -18.23 -10.94 19.76
CA LEU A 285 -18.02 -10.27 21.05
C LEU A 285 -16.54 -9.99 21.25
N ASP A 286 -16.22 -8.85 21.85
CA ASP A 286 -14.85 -8.53 22.30
C ASP A 286 -14.49 -9.21 23.64
N LYS A 287 -13.29 -8.93 24.16
CA LYS A 287 -12.80 -9.50 25.45
C LYS A 287 -13.68 -9.13 26.64
N ASP A 288 -14.36 -7.99 26.58
CA ASP A 288 -15.22 -7.49 27.65
C ASP A 288 -16.68 -7.96 27.48
N GLY A 289 -16.96 -8.71 26.41
CA GLY A 289 -18.28 -9.27 26.10
C GLY A 289 -19.21 -8.30 25.34
N THR A 290 -18.69 -7.18 24.84
CA THR A 290 -19.48 -6.20 24.07
C THR A 290 -19.64 -6.68 22.64
N ASP A 291 -20.86 -6.65 22.11
CA ASP A 291 -21.15 -6.97 20.71
C ASP A 291 -20.51 -5.93 19.78
N MET A 292 -19.80 -6.38 18.74
CA MET A 292 -19.20 -5.50 17.75
C MET A 292 -20.25 -4.69 16.97
N LYS A 293 -21.51 -5.11 16.91
CA LYS A 293 -22.62 -4.30 16.37
C LYS A 293 -22.95 -3.08 17.22
N ASP A 294 -22.60 -3.13 18.51
CA ASP A 294 -22.85 -2.07 19.49
C ASP A 294 -21.56 -1.30 19.83
N GLY A 295 -20.55 -1.38 18.96
CA GLY A 295 -19.28 -0.68 19.13
C GLY A 295 -18.25 -1.43 19.98
N GLY A 296 -18.44 -2.73 20.23
CA GLY A 296 -17.40 -3.60 20.78
C GLY A 296 -16.21 -3.79 19.82
N GLY A 297 -15.09 -4.26 20.37
CA GLY A 297 -13.88 -4.60 19.61
C GLY A 297 -12.63 -4.37 20.44
N SER A 298 -11.92 -5.44 20.81
CA SER A 298 -10.67 -5.32 21.55
C SER A 298 -9.55 -4.81 20.63
N VAL A 299 -8.72 -3.88 21.11
CA VAL A 299 -7.50 -3.48 20.37
C VAL A 299 -6.63 -4.72 20.16
N PHE A 300 -6.31 -5.00 18.91
CA PHE A 300 -5.38 -6.06 18.54
C PHE A 300 -4.02 -5.49 18.18
N LEU A 301 -3.97 -4.48 17.31
CA LEU A 301 -2.72 -3.84 16.91
C LEU A 301 -2.95 -2.35 16.61
N GLY A 302 -2.31 -1.48 17.37
CA GLY A 302 -2.32 -0.03 17.14
C GLY A 302 -0.96 0.50 16.69
N THR A 303 -0.86 1.82 16.57
CA THR A 303 0.40 2.50 16.24
C THR A 303 1.50 2.18 17.26
N GLN A 304 2.69 1.84 16.77
CA GLN A 304 3.88 1.58 17.59
C GLN A 304 5.11 2.27 16.98
N GLU A 305 5.66 3.27 17.67
CA GLU A 305 6.88 3.99 17.25
C GLU A 305 6.82 4.50 15.80
N ARG A 306 7.57 3.87 14.88
CA ARG A 306 7.61 4.22 13.45
C ARG A 306 6.48 3.58 12.63
N PHE A 307 5.82 2.55 13.17
CA PHE A 307 4.75 1.80 12.53
C PHE A 307 3.40 2.46 12.79
N ILE A 308 3.06 3.47 12.00
CA ILE A 308 1.85 4.26 12.17
C ILE A 308 0.68 3.57 11.48
N GLY A 309 -0.48 3.55 12.12
CA GLY A 309 -1.74 3.17 11.48
C GLY A 309 -1.75 1.78 10.82
N PRO A 310 -1.44 0.68 11.54
CA PRO A 310 -1.48 -0.66 10.97
C PRO A 310 -2.91 -1.04 10.57
N GLY A 311 -3.08 -1.67 9.41
CA GLY A 311 -4.40 -2.16 9.01
C GLY A 311 -4.50 -2.83 7.65
N HIS A 312 -5.75 -3.07 7.28
CA HIS A 312 -6.19 -3.93 6.20
C HIS A 312 -5.55 -5.31 6.32
N ALA A 313 -5.96 -6.03 7.36
CA ALA A 313 -5.29 -7.24 7.82
C ALA A 313 -5.81 -8.50 7.14
N SER A 314 -4.92 -9.47 6.96
CA SER A 314 -5.24 -10.87 6.67
C SER A 314 -4.31 -11.79 7.45
N ILE A 315 -4.62 -13.09 7.48
CA ILE A 315 -3.78 -14.11 8.14
C ILE A 315 -3.27 -15.08 7.10
N PHE A 316 -1.95 -15.24 7.06
CA PHE A 316 -1.27 -16.18 6.18
C PHE A 316 -0.75 -17.38 6.98
N ASN A 317 -1.11 -18.59 6.57
CA ASN A 317 -0.53 -19.81 7.12
C ASN A 317 0.67 -20.24 6.28
N GLU A 318 1.86 -20.13 6.84
CA GLU A 318 3.10 -20.61 6.24
C GLU A 318 3.67 -21.77 7.05
N LYS A 319 3.62 -22.97 6.48
CA LYS A 319 4.21 -24.19 7.07
C LYS A 319 3.71 -24.45 8.50
N GLY A 320 2.41 -24.23 8.74
CA GLY A 320 1.78 -24.44 10.05
C GLY A 320 1.98 -23.30 11.05
N LYS A 321 2.60 -22.19 10.64
CA LYS A 321 2.69 -20.96 11.44
C LYS A 321 1.81 -19.89 10.83
N GLU A 322 1.08 -19.18 11.67
CA GLU A 322 0.24 -18.07 11.23
C GLU A 322 1.02 -16.76 11.30
N TRP A 323 0.76 -15.90 10.33
CA TRP A 323 1.36 -14.57 10.21
C TRP A 323 0.26 -13.55 9.97
N LEU A 324 0.25 -12.47 10.77
CA LEU A 324 -0.54 -11.29 10.47
C LEU A 324 0.09 -10.58 9.28
N VAL A 325 -0.63 -10.44 8.19
CA VAL A 325 -0.27 -9.64 7.02
C VAL A 325 -1.08 -8.36 7.05
N HIS A 326 -0.43 -7.20 6.96
CA HIS A 326 -1.11 -5.90 6.95
C HIS A 326 -0.22 -4.85 6.30
N HIS A 327 -0.79 -3.68 5.99
CA HIS A 327 0.02 -2.49 5.70
C HIS A 327 0.18 -1.62 6.95
N TYR A 328 1.20 -0.75 6.93
CA TYR A 328 1.37 0.33 7.90
C TYR A 328 2.01 1.54 7.22
N TYR A 329 1.86 2.73 7.81
CA TYR A 329 2.52 3.95 7.36
C TYR A 329 3.86 4.13 8.09
N ASP A 330 4.97 4.00 7.38
CA ASP A 330 6.31 4.10 7.94
C ASP A 330 6.71 5.56 8.17
N LYS A 331 6.80 5.97 9.44
CA LYS A 331 7.20 7.32 9.86
C LYS A 331 8.57 7.72 9.33
N ASP A 332 9.52 6.78 9.33
CA ASP A 332 10.90 7.05 8.90
C ASP A 332 11.00 7.18 7.37
N ARG A 333 9.98 6.67 6.66
CA ARG A 333 9.80 6.83 5.21
C ARG A 333 8.69 7.82 4.85
N ARG A 334 8.47 8.83 5.71
CA ARG A 334 7.52 9.94 5.48
C ARG A 334 6.07 9.48 5.29
N GLY A 335 5.64 8.47 6.06
CA GLY A 335 4.29 7.92 6.00
C GLY A 335 4.02 7.07 4.76
N ARG A 336 5.06 6.46 4.16
CA ARG A 336 4.89 5.52 3.05
C ARG A 336 4.19 4.26 3.56
N SER A 337 3.15 3.82 2.85
CA SER A 337 2.45 2.57 3.16
C SER A 337 3.27 1.37 2.69
N ASP A 338 3.70 0.52 3.62
CA ASP A 338 4.55 -0.65 3.41
C ASP A 338 3.90 -1.91 3.97
N LEU A 339 4.22 -3.07 3.37
CA LEU A 339 3.76 -4.38 3.86
C LEU A 339 4.43 -4.67 5.21
N ARG A 340 3.77 -5.44 6.08
CA ARG A 340 4.42 -6.06 7.23
C ARG A 340 3.81 -7.43 7.48
N MET A 341 4.66 -8.37 7.84
CA MET A 341 4.25 -9.69 8.32
C MET A 341 4.76 -9.89 9.74
N LEU A 342 3.87 -10.19 10.68
CA LEU A 342 4.22 -10.45 12.07
C LEU A 342 3.83 -11.87 12.44
N PRO A 343 4.66 -12.62 13.19
CA PRO A 343 4.24 -13.89 13.75
C PRO A 343 2.96 -13.72 14.57
N LEU A 344 1.96 -14.54 14.28
CA LEU A 344 0.70 -14.57 15.01
C LEU A 344 0.69 -15.78 15.94
N THR A 345 0.41 -15.53 17.21
CA THR A 345 0.23 -16.55 18.23
C THR A 345 -1.12 -16.37 18.93
N TRP A 346 -1.49 -17.36 19.74
CA TRP A 346 -2.77 -17.38 20.43
C TRP A 346 -2.55 -17.56 21.92
N LYS A 347 -3.10 -16.65 22.72
CA LYS A 347 -3.03 -16.68 24.18
C LYS A 347 -4.41 -16.51 24.77
N ASP A 348 -4.81 -17.44 25.64
CA ASP A 348 -6.13 -17.45 26.28
C ASP A 348 -7.30 -17.37 25.26
N GLY A 349 -7.09 -17.97 24.07
CA GLY A 349 -8.03 -17.95 22.96
C GLY A 349 -8.16 -16.60 22.26
N TRP A 350 -7.16 -15.72 22.33
CA TRP A 350 -7.11 -14.45 21.60
C TRP A 350 -5.82 -14.30 20.79
N PRO A 351 -5.87 -13.64 19.63
CA PRO A 351 -4.70 -13.42 18.81
C PRO A 351 -3.73 -12.43 19.46
N VAL A 352 -2.43 -12.69 19.30
CA VAL A 352 -1.32 -11.87 19.78
C VAL A 352 -0.24 -11.82 18.71
N VAL A 353 0.35 -10.65 18.47
CA VAL A 353 1.51 -10.47 17.58
C VAL A 353 2.72 -10.01 18.37
N GLU A 354 3.90 -10.41 17.90
CA GLU A 354 5.21 -10.06 18.48
C GLU A 354 5.87 -8.88 17.76
#